data_AF-A0A101RM64-F1
#
_entry.id   AF-A0A101RM64-F1
#
_cell.length_a   1.000
_cell.length_b   1.000
_cell.length_c   1.000
_cell.angle_alpha   90.00
_cell.angle_beta   90.00
_cell.angle_gamma   90.00
#
_symmetry.space_group_name_H-M   'P 1'
#
loop_
_entity.id
_entity.type
_entity.pdbx_description
1 polymer ?
#
loop_
_entity_poly.entity_id
_entity_poly.type
_entity_poly.pdbx_seq_one_letter_code
_entity_poly.pdbx_strand_id
1 'polypeptide(L)'
;MAHLHRRALGIRINITSVSAHYADHLRRAEATLAVMPQEVMDSTFEFSAMPLFEDSYVAPARAEHPEVGERLTRQQMSELPYVMFDPPGQVSIVEKQMDDHGIKRNTEVSTTSMLAAPFLLPAPGCSQ
;
A
#
# COMPACT_ATOMS: atom_id res chain seq x y z
N MET A 1 -12.99 0.74 -15.80
CA MET A 1 -12.75 0.64 -17.27
C MET A 1 -14.00 0.81 -18.13
N ALA A 2 -15.13 0.16 -17.82
CA ALA A 2 -16.33 0.20 -18.67
C ALA A 2 -16.94 1.59 -18.92
N HIS A 3 -16.87 2.52 -17.95
CA HIS A 3 -17.44 3.86 -18.12
C HIS A 3 -16.63 4.75 -19.06
N LEU A 4 -15.30 4.70 -18.96
CA LEU A 4 -14.42 5.57 -19.73
C LEU A 4 -14.38 5.17 -21.22
N HIS A 5 -14.33 3.87 -21.51
CA HIS A 5 -14.38 3.36 -22.88
C HIS A 5 -15.69 3.74 -23.61
N ARG A 6 -16.80 3.89 -22.87
CA ARG A 6 -18.09 4.34 -23.42
C ARG A 6 -18.14 5.82 -23.76
N ARG A 7 -17.35 6.68 -23.11
CA ARG A 7 -17.39 8.14 -23.31
C ARG A 7 -16.25 8.68 -24.16
N ALA A 8 -15.15 7.93 -24.28
CA ALA A 8 -13.96 8.32 -25.01
C ALA A 8 -13.66 7.30 -26.11
N LEU A 9 -14.42 7.35 -27.20
CA LEU A 9 -14.15 6.55 -28.39
C LEU A 9 -12.82 7.02 -29.00
N GLY A 10 -11.82 6.14 -29.05
CA GLY A 10 -10.53 6.39 -29.69
C GLY A 10 -9.36 6.73 -28.76
N ILE A 11 -9.55 6.74 -27.43
CA ILE A 11 -8.45 6.98 -26.48
C ILE A 11 -7.81 5.66 -26.03
N ARG A 12 -6.49 5.56 -26.15
CA ARG A 12 -5.68 4.47 -25.58
C ARG A 12 -5.16 4.90 -24.22
N ILE A 13 -5.38 4.06 -23.20
CA ILE A 13 -4.83 4.28 -21.86
C ILE A 13 -3.83 3.18 -21.57
N ASN A 14 -2.63 3.60 -21.18
CA ASN A 14 -1.61 2.72 -20.65
C ASN A 14 -1.53 2.96 -19.14
N ILE A 15 -1.63 1.88 -18.37
CA ILE A 15 -1.50 1.91 -16.91
C ILE A 15 -0.25 1.13 -16.55
N THR A 16 0.62 1.77 -15.78
CA THR A 16 1.82 1.18 -15.22
C THR A 16 1.84 1.40 -13.72
N SER A 17 2.55 0.54 -12.99
CA SER A 17 2.77 0.76 -11.56
C SER A 17 3.56 2.03 -11.33
N VAL A 18 3.18 2.79 -10.31
CA VAL A 18 3.94 3.98 -9.88
C VAL A 18 5.29 3.51 -9.35
N SER A 19 6.38 4.00 -9.95
CA SER A 19 7.74 3.70 -9.51
C SER A 19 8.25 4.77 -8.55
N ALA A 20 9.39 4.52 -7.91
CA ALA A 20 10.15 5.54 -7.17
C ALA A 20 10.49 6.77 -8.04
N HIS A 21 10.60 6.57 -9.35
CA HIS A 21 10.98 7.58 -10.34
C HIS A 21 9.77 8.23 -11.02
N TYR A 22 8.59 8.20 -10.40
CA TYR A 22 7.37 8.77 -10.98
C TYR A 22 7.55 10.24 -11.37
N ALA A 23 8.28 11.02 -10.57
CA ALA A 23 8.55 12.44 -10.86
C ALA A 23 9.40 12.61 -12.13
N ASP A 24 10.39 11.74 -12.36
CA ASP A 24 11.19 11.74 -13.59
C ASP A 24 10.32 11.40 -14.80
N HIS A 25 9.44 10.40 -14.69
CA HIS A 25 8.53 10.02 -15.75
C HIS A 25 7.57 11.16 -16.12
N LEU A 26 7.08 11.92 -15.14
CA LEU A 26 6.26 13.11 -15.38
C LEU A 26 7.09 14.23 -16.04
N ARG A 27 8.31 14.52 -15.55
CA ARG A 27 9.19 15.55 -16.13
C ARG A 27 9.58 15.24 -17.58
N ARG A 28 9.76 13.96 -17.91
CA ARG A 28 10.12 13.48 -19.26
C ARG A 28 8.92 13.25 -20.18
N ALA A 29 7.70 13.51 -19.71
CA ALA A 29 6.45 13.23 -20.41
C ALA A 29 6.27 11.75 -20.81
N GLU A 30 6.90 10.83 -20.07
CA GLU A 30 6.71 9.38 -20.20
C GLU A 30 5.42 8.92 -19.51
N ALA A 31 4.94 9.71 -18.54
CA ALA A 31 3.62 9.61 -17.94
C ALA A 31 2.90 10.96 -18.01
N THR A 32 1.59 10.94 -18.21
CA THR A 32 0.75 12.15 -18.26
C THR A 32 0.17 12.52 -16.90
N LEU A 33 -0.10 11.52 -16.06
CA LEU A 33 -0.59 11.69 -14.70
C LEU A 33 -0.10 10.54 -13.82
N ALA A 34 0.00 10.79 -12.52
CA ALA A 34 0.23 9.78 -11.50
C ALA A 34 -0.94 9.78 -10.51
N VAL A 35 -1.38 8.60 -10.09
CA VAL A 35 -2.34 8.41 -8.99
C VAL A 35 -1.60 7.68 -7.89
N MET A 36 -1.39 8.35 -6.77
CA MET A 36 -0.64 7.82 -5.64
C MET A 36 -1.08 8.49 -4.33
N PRO A 37 -0.87 7.83 -3.17
CA PRO A 37 -1.12 8.43 -1.88
C PRO A 37 -0.24 9.66 -1.65
N GLN A 38 -0.76 10.64 -0.91
CA GLN A 38 -0.04 11.89 -0.67
C GLN A 38 1.18 11.68 0.23
N GLU A 39 1.15 10.67 1.09
CA GLU A 39 2.18 10.30 2.06
C GLU A 39 3.49 9.85 1.42
N VAL A 40 3.43 9.39 0.16
CA VAL A 40 4.60 8.97 -0.63
C VAL A 40 5.02 10.00 -1.66
N MET A 41 4.35 11.16 -1.71
CA MET A 41 4.78 12.25 -2.58
C MET A 41 6.07 12.87 -2.03
N ASP A 42 7.04 13.07 -2.90
CA ASP A 42 8.28 13.78 -2.56
C ASP A 42 7.96 15.20 -2.06
N SER A 43 8.63 15.62 -0.99
CA SER A 43 8.58 17.01 -0.49
C SER A 43 8.94 18.06 -1.55
N THR A 44 9.68 17.67 -2.58
CA THR A 44 10.08 18.50 -3.73
C THR A 44 9.12 18.39 -4.91
N PHE A 45 7.87 17.96 -4.68
CA PHE A 45 6.87 17.81 -5.73
C PHE A 45 6.48 19.16 -6.35
N GLU A 46 6.88 19.38 -7.60
CA GLU A 46 6.66 20.62 -8.36
C GLU A 46 5.38 20.60 -9.23
N PHE A 47 4.64 19.49 -9.22
CA PHE A 47 3.46 19.33 -10.08
C PHE A 47 2.17 19.73 -9.37
N SER A 48 1.12 19.98 -10.15
CA SER A 48 -0.22 20.16 -9.60
C SER A 48 -0.76 18.82 -9.09
N ALA A 49 -1.24 18.79 -7.85
CA ALA A 49 -1.96 17.66 -7.28
C ALA A 49 -3.39 18.06 -6.88
N MET A 50 -4.29 17.10 -6.89
CA MET A 50 -5.64 17.24 -6.35
C MET A 50 -6.03 15.97 -5.58
N PRO A 51 -6.74 16.09 -4.45
CA PRO A 51 -7.28 14.94 -3.75
C PRO A 51 -8.31 14.25 -4.65
N LEU A 52 -8.23 12.91 -4.75
CA LEU A 52 -9.17 12.11 -5.54
C LEU A 52 -10.20 11.39 -4.66
N PHE A 53 -9.72 10.75 -3.60
CA PHE A 53 -10.52 10.05 -2.61
C PHE A 53 -9.69 9.87 -1.33
N GLU A 54 -10.37 9.60 -0.23
CA GLU A 54 -9.75 9.14 1.02
C GLU A 54 -9.94 7.62 1.12
N ASP A 55 -8.94 6.95 1.67
CA ASP A 55 -8.97 5.50 1.91
C ASP A 55 -8.39 5.18 3.29
N SER A 56 -8.71 4.00 3.81
CA SER A 56 -8.25 3.53 5.11
C SER A 56 -7.40 2.27 4.95
N TYR A 57 -6.16 2.33 5.42
CA TYR A 57 -5.33 1.13 5.58
C TYR A 57 -5.90 0.25 6.69
N VAL A 58 -6.10 -1.02 6.38
CA VAL A 58 -6.55 -2.04 7.33
C VAL A 58 -5.47 -3.10 7.52
N ALA A 59 -5.41 -3.67 8.72
CA ALA A 59 -4.55 -4.81 9.03
C ALA A 59 -5.38 -6.10 8.96
N PRO A 60 -5.38 -6.82 7.82
CA PRO A 60 -6.09 -8.08 7.73
C PRO A 60 -5.42 -9.12 8.62
N ALA A 61 -6.21 -9.79 9.45
CA ALA A 61 -5.80 -10.96 10.21
C ALA A 61 -6.51 -12.20 9.67
N ARG A 62 -5.99 -13.38 9.98
CA ARG A 62 -6.71 -14.64 9.71
C ARG A 62 -8.08 -14.62 10.40
N ALA A 63 -9.06 -15.28 9.80
CA ALA A 63 -10.34 -15.50 10.46
C ALA A 63 -10.15 -16.23 11.80
N GLU A 64 -10.90 -15.82 12.83
CA GLU A 64 -10.86 -16.41 14.18
C GLU A 64 -9.45 -16.36 14.83
N HIS A 65 -8.67 -15.31 14.55
CA HIS A 65 -7.40 -15.10 15.24
C HIS A 65 -7.63 -15.02 16.76
N PRO A 66 -7.01 -15.89 17.58
CA PRO A 66 -7.34 -16.04 19.00
C PRO A 66 -7.14 -14.74 19.79
N GLU A 67 -6.16 -13.94 19.35
CA GLU A 67 -5.79 -12.69 20.01
C GLU A 67 -6.32 -11.43 19.30
N VAL A 68 -6.95 -11.54 18.12
CA VAL A 68 -7.42 -10.37 17.35
C VAL A 68 -8.92 -10.48 17.11
N GLY A 69 -9.68 -9.58 17.75
CA GLY A 69 -11.13 -9.44 17.54
C GLY A 69 -11.45 -8.54 16.35
N GLU A 70 -12.57 -7.81 16.42
CA GLU A 70 -12.98 -6.89 15.33
C GLU A 70 -12.03 -5.71 15.12
N ARG A 71 -11.18 -5.39 16.10
CA ARG A 71 -10.23 -4.28 16.05
C ARG A 71 -8.86 -4.72 16.55
N LEU A 72 -7.83 -4.26 15.85
CA LEU A 72 -6.44 -4.43 16.25
C LEU A 72 -6.00 -3.23 17.08
N THR A 73 -5.44 -3.47 18.26
CA THR A 73 -4.87 -2.44 19.13
C THR A 73 -3.41 -2.16 18.77
N ARG A 74 -2.89 -0.99 19.17
CA ARG A 74 -1.47 -0.64 18.98
C ARG A 74 -0.52 -1.62 19.67
N GLN A 75 -0.91 -2.12 20.84
CA GLN A 75 -0.13 -3.11 21.58
C GLN A 75 -0.06 -4.43 20.80
N GLN A 76 -1.20 -4.94 20.33
CA GLN A 76 -1.24 -6.15 19.49
C GLN A 76 -0.44 -5.96 18.20
N MET A 77 -0.51 -4.79 17.55
CA MET A 77 0.30 -4.49 16.37
C MET A 77 1.81 -4.55 16.66
N SER A 78 2.22 -4.23 17.89
CA SER A 78 3.62 -4.28 18.31
C SER A 78 4.08 -5.67 18.77
N GLU A 79 3.16 -6.51 19.23
CA GLU A 79 3.46 -7.80 19.86
C GLU A 79 3.23 -8.99 18.93
N LEU A 80 2.24 -8.91 18.04
CA LEU A 80 1.90 -9.99 17.11
C LEU A 80 2.81 -9.96 15.87
N PRO A 81 3.25 -11.11 15.37
CA PRO A 81 3.99 -11.17 14.12
C PRO A 81 3.10 -10.74 12.95
N TYR A 82 3.68 -10.01 12.00
CA TYR A 82 2.96 -9.59 10.79
C TYR A 82 3.81 -9.74 9.52
N VAL A 83 3.10 -9.77 8.39
CA VAL A 83 3.69 -9.73 7.05
C VAL A 83 3.85 -8.29 6.62
N MET A 84 5.10 -7.84 6.45
CA MET A 84 5.41 -6.50 5.94
C MET A 84 5.29 -6.47 4.42
N PHE A 85 4.57 -5.49 3.89
CA PHE A 85 4.63 -5.14 2.48
C PHE A 85 5.74 -4.12 2.25
N ASP A 86 6.73 -4.48 1.43
CA ASP A 86 7.91 -3.67 1.10
C ASP A 86 7.91 -3.32 -0.40
N PRO A 87 7.29 -2.19 -0.81
CA PRO A 87 7.17 -1.84 -2.22
C PRO A 87 8.55 -1.52 -2.82
N PRO A 88 8.94 -2.10 -3.97
CA PRO A 88 10.26 -1.86 -4.56
C PRO A 88 10.55 -0.38 -4.83
N GLY A 89 11.61 0.12 -4.21
CA GLY A 89 12.07 1.51 -4.38
C GLY A 89 11.20 2.56 -3.69
N GLN A 90 10.22 2.16 -2.87
CA GLN A 90 9.36 3.06 -2.14
C GLN A 90 9.38 2.72 -0.65
N VAL A 91 9.02 3.69 0.20
CA VAL A 91 8.77 3.44 1.61
C VAL A 91 7.34 2.94 1.76
N SER A 92 7.15 1.85 2.51
CA SER A 92 5.82 1.37 2.87
C SER A 92 5.09 2.40 3.74
N ILE A 93 3.89 2.80 3.32
CA ILE A 93 3.07 3.80 4.03
C ILE A 93 2.71 3.29 5.43
N VAL A 94 2.39 2.01 5.55
CA VAL A 94 2.05 1.39 6.84
C VAL A 94 3.26 1.43 7.78
N GLU A 95 4.46 1.10 7.28
CA GLU A 95 5.69 1.16 8.07
C GLU A 95 6.02 2.58 8.53
N LYS A 96 5.86 3.56 7.64
CA LYS A 96 6.02 4.97 7.99
C LYS A 96 5.01 5.40 9.06
N GLN A 97 3.76 4.98 8.95
CA GLN A 97 2.75 5.28 9.95
C GLN A 97 3.05 4.61 11.29
N MET A 98 3.62 3.39 11.30
CA MET A 98 4.07 2.73 12.53
C MET A 98 5.20 3.52 13.20
N ASP A 99 6.17 4.02 12.43
CA ASP A 99 7.22 4.92 12.95
C ASP A 99 6.63 6.18 13.56
N ASP A 100 5.75 6.86 12.83
CA ASP A 100 5.15 8.12 13.26
C ASP A 100 4.32 7.95 14.56
N HIS A 101 3.88 6.72 14.87
CA HIS A 101 3.17 6.37 16.09
C HIS A 101 4.02 5.67 17.17
N GLY A 102 5.32 5.47 16.92
CA GLY A 102 6.23 4.79 17.85
C GLY A 102 5.89 3.32 18.08
N ILE A 103 5.23 2.67 17.12
CA ILE A 103 4.87 1.24 17.20
C ILE A 103 6.10 0.42 16.80
N LYS A 104 6.57 -0.44 17.70
CA LYS A 104 7.69 -1.34 17.41
C LYS A 104 7.24 -2.41 16.40
N ARG A 105 8.13 -2.74 15.46
CA ARG A 105 7.90 -3.79 14.46
C ARG A 105 8.12 -5.17 15.06
N ASN A 106 7.20 -6.07 14.77
CA ASN A 106 7.38 -7.52 14.90
C ASN A 106 7.20 -8.20 13.54
N THR A 107 8.03 -7.84 12.56
CA THR A 107 7.96 -8.39 11.21
C THR A 107 8.52 -9.81 11.18
N GLU A 108 7.73 -10.78 10.73
CA GLU A 108 8.18 -12.17 10.56
C GLU A 108 8.56 -12.46 9.10
N VAL A 109 7.80 -11.89 8.17
CA VAL A 109 7.98 -12.08 6.72
C VAL A 109 7.83 -10.73 6.03
N SER A 110 8.67 -10.46 5.03
CA SER A 110 8.50 -9.33 4.11
C SER A 110 8.17 -9.81 2.70
N THR A 111 7.36 -9.04 1.98
CA THR A 111 7.03 -9.32 0.58
C THR A 111 6.92 -8.04 -0.24
N THR A 112 7.36 -8.10 -1.49
CA THR A 112 7.19 -7.02 -2.47
C THR A 112 5.88 -7.16 -3.26
N SER A 113 5.12 -8.22 -3.02
CA SER A 113 3.86 -8.51 -3.71
C SER A 113 2.68 -8.42 -2.75
N MET A 114 1.91 -7.34 -2.89
CA MET A 114 0.67 -7.16 -2.13
C MET A 114 -0.35 -8.26 -2.43
N LEU A 115 -0.32 -8.85 -3.62
CA LEU A 115 -1.16 -10.00 -3.98
C LEU A 115 -0.74 -11.28 -3.25
N ALA A 116 0.55 -11.43 -2.93
CA ALA A 116 1.05 -12.60 -2.20
C ALA A 116 0.84 -12.48 -0.69
N ALA A 117 0.81 -11.27 -0.14
CA ALA A 117 0.76 -11.03 1.32
C ALA A 117 -0.33 -11.82 2.06
N PRO A 118 -1.60 -11.90 1.57
CA PRO A 118 -2.63 -12.68 2.27
C PRO A 118 -2.35 -14.18 2.34
N PHE A 119 -1.60 -14.74 1.39
CA PHE A 119 -1.26 -16.17 1.35
C PHE A 119 -0.07 -16.52 2.23
N LEU A 120 0.65 -15.52 2.73
CA LEU A 120 1.73 -15.70 3.70
C LEU A 120 1.21 -15.72 5.15
N LEU A 121 -0.08 -15.42 5.35
CA LEU A 121 -0.73 -15.58 6.64
C LEU A 121 -0.93 -17.08 6.93
N PRO A 122 -0.67 -17.55 8.17
CA PRO A 122 -0.83 -18.95 8.53
C PRO A 122 -2.29 -19.40 8.41
N ALA A 123 -2.48 -20.62 7.87
CA ALA A 123 -3.79 -21.23 7.72
C ALA A 123 -4.45 -21.54 9.08
N PRO A 124 -5.80 -21.57 9.16
CA PRO A 124 -6.50 -22.03 10.35
C PRO A 124 -6.08 -23.46 10.71
N GLY A 125 -5.70 -23.70 11.98
CA GLY A 125 -5.37 -25.04 12.48
C GLY A 125 -3.92 -25.51 12.27
N CYS A 126 -3.08 -24.73 11.59
CA CYS A 126 -1.62 -24.94 11.61
C CYS A 126 -1.00 -24.12 12.76
N SER A 127 -1.13 -24.62 13.98
CA SER A 127 -0.21 -24.25 15.06
C SER A 127 1.02 -25.15 14.98
N GLN A 128 2.20 -24.55 14.87
CA GLN A 128 3.45 -25.20 15.27
C GLN A 128 3.57 -25.20 16.80
#